data_AF-A0A640KPI4-F1
#
_entry.id   AF-A0A640KPI4-F1
#
_cell.length_a   1.000
_cell.length_b   1.000
_cell.length_c   1.000
_cell.angle_alpha   90.00
_cell.angle_beta   90.00
_cell.angle_gamma   90.00
#
_symmetry.space_group_name_H-M   'P 1'
#
loop_
_entity.id
_entity.type
_entity.pdbx_description
1 polymer ?
#
loop_
_entity_poly.entity_id
_entity_poly.type
_entity_poly.pdbx_seq_one_letter_code
_entity_poly.pdbx_strand_id
1 'polypeptide(L)'
;MRQPPQKKEWKHEMYHFCFTYSVLLRMAGILSKYAPLLHNITLMCTGKGLCEENRAIFICCLVYSREVCKCNDTFLYSTPLTRPFANTSDICVNIYIYTYICVHTPVCTYPKFSKIDGTMRAPLRLFYRTQRVRSVGAVRWHATYGARTLKHKDMLAKYGGLTVANDDLTLLEKTESYIAKWRLNKWEFRVPPLLIPAEREKVMLQQEILKTLCLNRAEEHKQILGDLQVVATITGISPESVREKNRAWLQEEASKLRWKGEVNKAKELRDAFLRLEVYGSRDHRLLERLCCIYGMGMQGTFDEAFSNIIVQDPSTGKISVDEANPFAELQAYILSRYPQIDLIHDFLGLNVVSGYRPSLGRFLVHCLSKKNNIANPVSNGRVLLHVSTSKETLFDYGDSKNQIAHDDSIYGLPDFMYVRGNDIFLITIAADNYWLRKRQVPHTKQLEGIARRCSFILGIPFDKVRIRNLLLPPNYVDSSTLWRLTETVLEMSPTSVKEAVPWISLYEKDLDARDVDYCELEKTVNEEEWLTL
;
A
#
# COMPACT_ATOMS: atom_id res chain seq x y z
N MET A 1 7.62 44.31 59.20
CA MET A 1 6.14 44.21 59.21
C MET A 1 5.71 43.39 58.01
N ARG A 2 5.33 42.13 58.23
CA ARG A 2 4.80 41.21 57.21
C ARG A 2 3.28 41.24 57.32
N GLN A 3 2.58 41.61 56.24
CA GLN A 3 1.13 41.39 56.13
C GLN A 3 0.85 40.01 55.51
N PRO A 4 -0.20 39.29 55.95
CA PRO A 4 -0.45 37.90 55.59
C PRO A 4 -1.29 37.76 54.30
N PRO A 5 -1.24 36.60 53.62
CA PRO A 5 -2.09 36.33 52.46
C PRO A 5 -3.53 35.97 52.89
N GLN A 6 -4.49 36.50 52.13
CA GLN A 6 -5.92 36.23 52.26
C GLN A 6 -6.29 34.79 51.86
N LYS A 7 -7.17 34.18 52.66
CA LYS A 7 -7.85 32.90 52.42
C LYS A 7 -8.70 32.95 51.14
N LYS A 8 -8.60 31.91 50.29
CA LYS A 8 -9.67 31.52 49.36
C LYS A 8 -10.26 30.18 49.83
N GLU A 9 -11.56 30.20 50.06
CA GLU A 9 -12.39 29.12 50.56
C GLU A 9 -12.75 28.10 49.45
N TRP A 10 -12.48 26.82 49.74
CA TRP A 10 -13.42 25.68 49.71
C TRP A 10 -14.75 25.88 48.95
N LYS A 11 -14.73 25.77 47.62
CA LYS A 11 -15.95 25.53 46.80
C LYS A 11 -15.82 24.46 45.71
N HIS A 12 -14.66 23.83 45.51
CA HIS A 12 -14.47 22.84 44.44
C HIS A 12 -14.58 21.37 44.86
N GLU A 13 -14.45 21.04 46.15
CA GLU A 13 -14.44 19.63 46.60
C GLU A 13 -15.83 19.03 46.83
N MET A 14 -16.86 19.84 47.10
CA MET A 14 -18.24 19.33 47.25
C MET A 14 -18.90 18.93 45.91
N TYR A 15 -18.50 19.53 44.78
CA TYR A 15 -19.09 19.19 43.48
C TYR A 15 -18.56 17.86 42.91
N HIS A 16 -17.32 17.49 43.22
CA HIS A 16 -16.76 16.20 42.77
C HIS A 16 -17.30 15.01 43.57
N PHE A 17 -17.57 15.19 44.87
CA PHE A 17 -18.05 14.11 45.73
C PHE A 17 -19.52 13.73 45.45
N CYS A 18 -20.37 14.70 45.09
CA CYS A 18 -21.76 14.41 44.72
C CYS A 18 -21.88 13.75 43.33
N PHE A 19 -20.95 14.00 42.41
CA PHE A 19 -21.02 13.44 41.05
C PHE A 19 -20.62 11.95 41.03
N THR A 20 -19.53 11.57 41.70
CA THR A 20 -19.07 10.17 41.79
C THR A 20 -20.04 9.26 42.55
N TYR A 21 -20.68 9.76 43.62
CA TYR A 21 -21.66 8.97 44.38
C TYR A 21 -22.95 8.68 43.58
N SER A 22 -23.38 9.61 42.73
CA SER A 22 -24.57 9.43 41.86
C SER A 22 -24.36 8.41 40.73
N VAL A 23 -23.12 8.28 40.23
CA VAL A 23 -22.77 7.30 39.18
C VAL A 23 -22.64 5.89 39.76
N LEU A 24 -22.05 5.76 40.96
CA LEU A 24 -21.95 4.48 41.68
C LEU A 24 -23.34 3.94 42.10
N LEU A 25 -24.24 4.80 42.57
CA LEU A 25 -25.62 4.40 42.89
C LEU A 25 -26.44 4.02 41.64
N ARG A 26 -26.20 4.65 40.48
CA ARG A 26 -26.83 4.25 39.21
C ARG A 26 -26.30 2.91 38.70
N MET A 27 -25.01 2.61 38.86
CA MET A 27 -24.46 1.29 38.49
C MET A 27 -24.94 0.17 39.42
N ALA A 28 -25.04 0.42 40.73
CA ALA A 28 -25.62 -0.53 41.68
C ALA A 28 -27.11 -0.80 41.40
N GLY A 29 -27.89 0.23 41.05
CA GLY A 29 -29.29 0.10 40.64
C GLY A 29 -29.48 -0.65 39.33
N ILE A 30 -28.56 -0.51 38.37
CA ILE A 30 -28.55 -1.29 37.13
C ILE A 30 -28.25 -2.77 37.43
N LEU A 31 -27.23 -3.07 38.23
CA LEU A 31 -26.86 -4.44 38.58
C LEU A 31 -27.94 -5.17 39.38
N SER A 32 -28.65 -4.48 40.29
CA SER A 32 -29.80 -5.03 41.01
C SER A 32 -30.99 -5.34 40.09
N LYS A 33 -31.16 -4.60 38.98
CA LYS A 33 -32.26 -4.79 38.02
C LYS A 33 -32.07 -6.01 37.10
N TYR A 34 -30.83 -6.42 36.86
CA TYR A 34 -30.50 -7.55 35.97
C TYR A 34 -30.16 -8.85 36.72
N ALA A 35 -30.03 -8.82 38.05
CA ALA A 35 -29.79 -10.01 38.87
C ALA A 35 -30.88 -11.12 38.74
N PRO A 36 -32.19 -10.81 38.61
CA PRO A 36 -33.21 -11.85 38.40
C PRO A 36 -33.16 -12.46 36.99
N LEU A 37 -32.66 -11.72 36.00
CA LEU A 37 -32.51 -12.18 34.61
C LEU A 37 -31.33 -13.17 34.48
N LEU A 38 -30.27 -12.97 35.26
CA LEU A 38 -29.11 -13.87 35.31
C LEU A 38 -29.44 -15.21 35.99
N HIS A 39 -30.32 -15.21 37.01
CA HIS A 39 -30.74 -16.42 37.71
C HIS A 39 -31.63 -17.33 36.83
N ASN A 40 -32.46 -16.74 35.96
CA ASN A 40 -33.30 -17.51 35.01
C ASN A 40 -32.51 -18.11 33.84
N ILE A 41 -31.36 -17.53 33.47
CA ILE A 41 -30.48 -18.08 32.42
C ILE A 41 -29.71 -19.31 32.92
N THR A 42 -29.45 -19.43 34.23
CA THR A 42 -28.77 -20.59 34.80
C THR A 42 -29.67 -21.84 34.89
N LEU A 43 -30.99 -21.66 34.98
CA LEU A 43 -31.97 -22.76 35.09
C LEU A 43 -32.45 -23.34 33.74
N MET A 44 -32.23 -22.66 32.61
CA MET A 44 -32.56 -23.19 31.28
C MET A 44 -31.52 -24.20 30.75
N CYS A 45 -30.35 -24.34 31.38
CA CYS A 45 -29.28 -25.22 30.90
C CYS A 45 -29.30 -26.65 31.45
N THR A 46 -30.34 -27.06 32.19
CA THR A 46 -30.53 -28.46 32.66
C THR A 46 -31.72 -29.16 32.01
N GLY A 47 -32.07 -28.80 30.77
CA GLY A 47 -33.12 -29.45 29.99
C GLY A 47 -32.58 -30.13 28.73
N LYS A 48 -32.79 -31.44 28.61
CA LYS A 48 -32.48 -32.24 27.42
C LYS A 48 -33.31 -31.79 26.22
N GLY A 49 -32.64 -31.56 25.09
CA GLY A 49 -33.20 -31.67 23.75
C GLY A 49 -33.60 -30.34 23.10
N LEU A 50 -32.89 -29.97 22.03
CA LEU A 50 -33.45 -29.58 20.74
C LEU A 50 -32.32 -29.24 19.76
N CYS A 51 -32.24 -30.03 18.69
CA CYS A 51 -31.53 -29.69 17.47
C CYS A 51 -32.29 -28.57 16.75
N GLU A 52 -31.57 -27.58 16.26
CA GLU A 52 -31.59 -27.06 14.88
C GLU A 52 -31.05 -25.62 14.83
N GLU A 53 -30.35 -25.35 13.73
CA GLU A 53 -29.78 -24.09 13.24
C GLU A 53 -30.06 -22.80 14.04
N ASN A 54 -29.04 -22.30 14.77
CA ASN A 54 -28.78 -20.87 14.93
C ASN A 54 -27.40 -20.62 15.59
N ARG A 55 -26.59 -19.73 15.00
CA ARG A 55 -25.33 -19.26 15.60
C ARG A 55 -25.63 -18.27 16.73
N ALA A 56 -25.50 -18.71 17.98
CA ALA A 56 -25.49 -17.82 19.15
C ALA A 56 -24.07 -17.69 19.71
N ILE A 57 -23.64 -16.45 19.98
CA ILE A 57 -22.39 -16.12 20.69
C ILE A 57 -22.70 -16.14 22.19
N PHE A 58 -22.09 -17.05 22.95
CA PHE A 58 -22.22 -17.11 24.40
C PHE A 58 -21.05 -16.38 25.08
N ILE A 59 -21.34 -15.47 26.00
CA ILE A 59 -20.35 -14.82 26.88
C ILE A 59 -20.60 -15.33 28.30
N CYS A 60 -19.71 -16.19 28.81
CA CYS A 60 -19.70 -16.58 30.22
C CYS A 60 -18.71 -15.70 31.00
N CYS A 61 -19.18 -14.99 32.03
CA CYS A 61 -18.33 -14.35 33.02
C CYS A 61 -18.21 -15.26 34.26
N LEU A 62 -17.01 -15.79 34.51
CA LEU A 62 -16.68 -16.50 35.75
C LEU A 62 -15.79 -15.62 36.63
N VAL A 63 -16.26 -15.33 37.84
CA VAL A 63 -15.47 -14.66 38.90
C VAL A 63 -14.96 -15.76 39.83
N TYR A 64 -13.64 -15.98 39.87
CA TYR A 64 -13.03 -16.91 40.82
C TYR A 64 -12.15 -16.18 41.84
N SER A 65 -12.44 -16.37 43.12
CA SER A 65 -11.54 -16.07 44.24
C SER A 65 -10.55 -17.23 44.42
N ARG A 66 -9.28 -16.90 44.65
CA ARG A 66 -8.13 -17.82 44.79
C ARG A 66 -8.38 -18.98 45.77
N GLU A 67 -8.33 -20.21 45.28
CA GLU A 67 -7.76 -21.38 45.97
C GLU A 67 -7.20 -22.37 44.92
N VAL A 68 -6.12 -23.06 45.28
CA VAL A 68 -5.18 -23.77 44.39
C VAL A 68 -5.74 -25.10 43.89
N CYS A 69 -5.80 -25.31 42.56
CA CYS A 69 -6.00 -26.63 41.96
C CYS A 69 -5.01 -26.89 40.81
N LYS A 70 -4.30 -28.03 40.88
CA LYS A 70 -3.46 -28.59 39.80
C LYS A 70 -4.34 -29.31 38.78
N CYS A 71 -4.19 -29.02 37.48
CA CYS A 71 -4.64 -29.88 36.39
C CYS A 71 -3.64 -29.85 35.22
N ASN A 72 -3.38 -31.04 34.67
CA ASN A 72 -2.42 -31.34 33.60
C ASN A 72 -2.95 -30.99 32.20
N ASP A 73 -1.99 -30.65 31.32
CA ASP A 73 -1.99 -30.72 29.86
C ASP A 73 -3.24 -30.25 29.09
N THR A 74 -3.29 -28.94 28.83
CA THR A 74 -3.96 -28.33 27.67
C THR A 74 -3.26 -27.00 27.34
N PHE A 75 -2.87 -26.80 26.06
CA PHE A 75 -2.28 -25.54 25.61
C PHE A 75 -3.34 -24.42 25.57
N LEU A 76 -3.24 -23.48 26.49
CA LEU A 76 -4.04 -22.25 26.56
C LEU A 76 -3.28 -21.10 25.87
N TYR A 77 -3.86 -20.53 24.81
CA TYR A 77 -3.44 -19.21 24.32
C TYR A 77 -4.22 -18.14 25.09
N SER A 78 -3.51 -17.25 25.77
CA SER A 78 -4.07 -16.03 26.39
C SER A 78 -3.52 -14.81 25.67
N THR A 79 -4.36 -13.81 25.44
CA THR A 79 -3.94 -12.45 25.06
C THR A 79 -4.38 -11.51 26.18
N PRO A 80 -3.46 -10.83 26.88
CA PRO A 80 -3.83 -9.80 27.83
C PRO A 80 -4.19 -8.52 27.06
N LEU A 81 -5.42 -8.03 27.24
CA LEU A 81 -5.77 -6.64 26.92
C LEU A 81 -5.36 -5.76 28.09
N THR A 82 -4.15 -5.23 28.06
CA THR A 82 -3.71 -4.17 29.00
C THR A 82 -3.84 -2.81 28.32
N ARG A 83 -4.67 -1.93 28.88
CA ARG A 83 -4.55 -0.48 28.68
C ARG A 83 -4.04 0.13 29.99
N PRO A 84 -2.90 0.84 30.01
CA PRO A 84 -2.54 1.64 31.16
C PRO A 84 -3.27 2.99 31.08
N PHE A 85 -4.09 3.30 32.08
CA PHE A 85 -4.40 4.69 32.44
C PHE A 85 -3.48 5.07 33.60
N ALA A 86 -2.60 6.04 33.38
CA ALA A 86 -1.89 6.79 34.43
C ALA A 86 -2.48 8.22 34.39
N ASN A 87 -2.80 8.94 35.47
CA ASN A 87 -2.30 8.96 36.84
C ASN A 87 -3.44 9.32 37.82
N THR A 88 -3.50 8.66 38.99
CA THR A 88 -3.18 9.17 40.34
C THR A 88 -3.91 8.32 41.40
N SER A 89 -3.09 7.74 42.29
CA SER A 89 -3.39 7.17 43.63
C SER A 89 -4.47 6.08 43.79
N ASP A 90 -3.94 4.86 44.00
CA ASP A 90 -4.37 3.83 44.96
C ASP A 90 -5.82 3.36 44.98
N ILE A 91 -6.10 2.36 44.13
CA ILE A 91 -6.65 1.01 44.42
C ILE A 91 -6.78 0.31 43.06
N CYS A 92 -5.87 -0.62 42.73
CA CYS A 92 -5.97 -1.43 41.52
C CYS A 92 -6.93 -2.61 41.73
N VAL A 93 -8.16 -2.49 41.24
CA VAL A 93 -9.03 -3.65 40.98
C VAL A 93 -8.80 -4.08 39.53
N ASN A 94 -8.01 -5.13 39.33
CA ASN A 94 -7.84 -5.73 38.01
C ASN A 94 -9.10 -6.57 37.67
N ILE A 95 -9.93 -6.05 36.76
CA ILE A 95 -11.01 -6.82 36.14
C ILE A 95 -10.45 -7.45 34.87
N TYR A 96 -10.31 -8.78 34.88
CA TYR A 96 -9.94 -9.54 33.69
C TYR A 96 -11.20 -10.01 32.97
N ILE A 97 -11.41 -9.52 31.74
CA ILE A 97 -12.46 -10.04 30.85
C ILE A 97 -11.80 -11.05 29.92
N TYR A 98 -12.13 -12.32 30.08
CA TYR A 98 -11.71 -13.38 29.17
C TYR A 98 -12.83 -13.67 28.17
N THR A 99 -12.55 -13.44 26.89
CA THR A 99 -13.45 -13.82 25.80
C THR A 99 -13.07 -15.24 25.33
N TYR A 100 -13.89 -16.24 25.65
CA TYR A 100 -13.69 -17.60 25.16
C TYR A 100 -14.43 -17.78 23.83
N ILE A 101 -13.69 -18.05 22.75
CA ILE A 101 -14.26 -18.52 21.48
C ILE A 101 -14.17 -20.04 21.49
N CYS A 102 -15.28 -20.72 21.78
CA CYS A 102 -15.39 -22.16 21.61
C CYS A 102 -15.57 -22.47 20.13
N VAL A 103 -14.50 -22.89 19.44
CA VAL A 103 -14.62 -23.50 18.11
C VAL A 103 -14.98 -24.96 18.31
N HIS A 104 -16.25 -25.32 18.11
CA HIS A 104 -16.65 -26.72 18.00
C HIS A 104 -16.06 -27.30 16.71
N THR A 105 -14.92 -27.99 16.84
CA THR A 105 -14.57 -29.05 15.89
C THR A 105 -15.45 -30.27 16.21
N PRO A 106 -16.02 -30.96 15.20
CA PRO A 106 -16.67 -32.23 15.47
C PRO A 106 -15.61 -33.22 15.91
N VAL A 107 -15.60 -33.55 17.20
CA VAL A 107 -14.84 -34.66 17.75
C VAL A 107 -15.43 -35.93 17.17
N CYS A 108 -14.73 -36.56 16.23
CA CYS A 108 -14.98 -37.95 15.88
C CYS A 108 -14.80 -38.77 17.16
N THR A 109 -15.88 -39.39 17.62
CA THR A 109 -15.86 -40.39 18.68
C THR A 109 -14.87 -41.49 18.32
N TYR A 110 -13.78 -41.60 19.08
CA TYR A 110 -12.92 -42.78 19.05
C TYR A 110 -13.74 -43.99 19.55
N PRO A 111 -13.80 -45.10 18.82
CA PRO A 111 -14.29 -46.33 19.41
C PRO A 111 -13.29 -46.78 20.50
N LYS A 112 -13.81 -47.11 21.68
CA LYS A 112 -13.08 -47.83 22.71
C LYS A 112 -12.55 -49.13 22.09
N PHE A 113 -11.23 -49.23 21.91
CA PHE A 113 -10.59 -50.50 21.54
C PHE A 113 -10.40 -51.32 22.81
N SER A 114 -11.26 -52.31 23.02
CA SER A 114 -10.97 -53.46 23.87
C SER A 114 -9.83 -54.27 23.22
N LYS A 115 -8.84 -54.65 24.03
CA LYS A 115 -7.78 -55.61 23.67
C LYS A 115 -8.38 -56.88 23.06
N ILE A 116 -8.08 -57.17 21.80
CA ILE A 116 -8.06 -58.52 21.24
C ILE A 116 -6.90 -58.60 20.24
N ASP A 117 -6.20 -59.71 20.33
CA ASP A 117 -4.90 -60.02 19.74
C ASP A 117 -4.82 -59.98 18.21
N GLY A 118 -3.59 -59.76 17.74
CA GLY A 118 -3.11 -60.39 16.51
C GLY A 118 -3.40 -59.66 15.19
N THR A 119 -2.33 -59.19 14.55
CA THR A 119 -2.20 -58.86 13.12
C THR A 119 -2.82 -57.54 12.61
N MET A 120 -2.08 -56.44 12.75
CA MET A 120 -2.30 -55.20 12.00
C MET A 120 -1.37 -55.11 10.77
N ARG A 121 -1.91 -55.39 9.57
CA ARG A 121 -1.38 -54.86 8.29
C ARG A 121 -2.55 -54.60 7.33
N ALA A 122 -3.25 -53.46 7.47
CA ALA A 122 -4.14 -52.97 6.40
C ALA A 122 -4.68 -51.51 6.48
N PRO A 123 -4.75 -50.74 7.59
CA PRO A 123 -5.48 -49.45 7.53
C PRO A 123 -4.65 -48.23 7.11
N LEU A 124 -3.31 -48.28 7.15
CA LEU A 124 -2.46 -47.10 6.88
C LEU A 124 -2.38 -46.72 5.39
N ARG A 125 -2.55 -47.66 4.46
CA ARG A 125 -2.44 -47.36 3.01
C ARG A 125 -3.65 -46.61 2.45
N LEU A 126 -4.83 -46.80 3.04
CA LEU A 126 -6.05 -46.10 2.61
C LEU A 126 -6.11 -44.65 3.13
N PHE A 127 -5.57 -44.39 4.32
CA PHE A 127 -5.47 -43.03 4.87
C PHE A 127 -4.44 -42.16 4.11
N TYR A 128 -3.32 -42.75 3.70
CA TYR A 128 -2.34 -42.05 2.86
C TYR A 128 -2.86 -41.75 1.44
N ARG A 129 -3.72 -42.62 0.88
CA ARG A 129 -4.34 -42.38 -0.44
C ARG A 129 -5.40 -41.27 -0.38
N THR A 130 -6.21 -41.19 0.67
CA THR A 130 -7.20 -40.12 0.82
C THR A 130 -6.57 -38.77 1.18
N GLN A 131 -5.45 -38.74 1.92
CA GLN A 131 -4.67 -37.51 2.11
C GLN A 131 -3.95 -37.05 0.83
N ARG A 132 -3.41 -37.98 0.00
CA ARG A 132 -2.82 -37.60 -1.30
C ARG A 132 -3.85 -37.10 -2.32
N VAL A 133 -5.07 -37.62 -2.31
CA VAL A 133 -6.14 -37.12 -3.20
C VAL A 133 -6.68 -35.77 -2.70
N ARG A 134 -6.66 -35.50 -1.38
CA ARG A 134 -6.98 -34.17 -0.84
C ARG A 134 -5.84 -33.15 -0.92
N SER A 135 -4.58 -33.58 -1.04
CA SER A 135 -3.44 -32.66 -1.21
C SER A 135 -3.25 -32.15 -2.64
N VAL A 136 -3.92 -32.75 -3.63
CA VAL A 136 -3.82 -32.34 -5.05
C VAL A 136 -5.05 -31.50 -5.48
N GLY A 137 -6.13 -31.47 -4.70
CA GLY A 137 -7.37 -30.76 -5.06
C GLY A 137 -7.73 -29.53 -4.21
N ALA A 138 -6.88 -29.12 -3.26
CA ALA A 138 -7.14 -28.00 -2.38
C ALA A 138 -5.89 -27.15 -2.13
N VAL A 139 -5.14 -26.83 -3.18
CA VAL A 139 -4.27 -25.65 -3.15
C VAL A 139 -5.23 -24.46 -3.10
N ARG A 140 -5.57 -24.02 -1.89
CA ARG A 140 -6.35 -22.81 -1.71
C ARG A 140 -5.49 -21.70 -2.27
N TRP A 141 -6.01 -21.01 -3.28
CA TRP A 141 -5.53 -19.81 -3.96
C TRP A 141 -5.12 -18.65 -3.02
N HIS A 142 -4.40 -18.87 -1.93
CA HIS A 142 -4.34 -18.05 -0.72
C HIS A 142 -2.91 -18.12 -0.14
N ALA A 143 -2.56 -17.19 0.74
CA ALA A 143 -1.29 -17.23 1.47
C ALA A 143 -1.15 -18.55 2.26
N THR A 144 -0.09 -19.29 1.97
CA THR A 144 0.24 -20.57 2.61
C THR A 144 1.37 -20.42 3.61
N TYR A 145 1.58 -21.45 4.44
CA TYR A 145 2.74 -21.51 5.33
C TYR A 145 4.03 -21.58 4.49
N GLY A 146 4.90 -20.58 4.64
CA GLY A 146 6.10 -20.41 3.81
C GLY A 146 5.98 -19.37 2.70
N ALA A 147 4.78 -18.82 2.44
CA ALA A 147 4.64 -17.65 1.59
C ALA A 147 5.39 -16.45 2.19
N ARG A 148 5.98 -15.63 1.32
CA ARG A 148 6.70 -14.41 1.69
C ARG A 148 6.48 -13.33 0.64
N THR A 149 6.55 -12.08 1.06
CA THR A 149 6.65 -10.95 0.13
C THR A 149 7.96 -11.04 -0.65
N LEU A 150 7.91 -10.79 -1.94
CA LEU A 150 9.04 -10.86 -2.84
C LEU A 150 9.71 -9.49 -2.95
N LYS A 151 11.05 -9.47 -3.06
CA LYS A 151 11.79 -8.29 -3.50
C LYS A 151 11.94 -8.33 -5.02
N HIS A 152 12.34 -7.22 -5.63
CA HIS A 152 12.58 -7.17 -7.08
C HIS A 152 13.53 -8.28 -7.58
N LYS A 153 14.58 -8.60 -6.81
CA LYS A 153 15.49 -9.71 -7.14
C LYS A 153 14.80 -11.09 -7.13
N ASP A 154 13.87 -11.31 -6.19
CA ASP A 154 13.10 -12.55 -6.14
C ASP A 154 12.09 -12.63 -7.30
N MET A 155 11.52 -11.48 -7.72
CA MET A 155 10.67 -11.39 -8.91
C MET A 155 11.44 -11.79 -10.18
N LEU A 156 12.66 -11.27 -10.36
CA LEU A 156 13.54 -11.65 -11.47
C LEU A 156 13.86 -13.15 -11.46
N ALA A 157 14.17 -13.71 -10.29
CA ALA A 157 14.45 -15.14 -10.16
C ALA A 157 13.21 -16.02 -10.48
N LYS A 158 12.01 -15.55 -10.13
CA LYS A 158 10.76 -16.31 -10.31
C LYS A 158 10.21 -16.22 -11.74
N TYR A 159 10.20 -15.02 -12.33
CA TYR A 159 9.51 -14.76 -13.60
C TYR A 159 10.44 -14.43 -14.76
N GLY A 160 11.71 -14.08 -14.52
CA GLY A 160 12.62 -13.58 -15.56
C GLY A 160 13.02 -14.60 -16.64
N GLY A 161 12.79 -15.90 -16.41
CA GLY A 161 13.06 -16.96 -17.38
C GLY A 161 11.87 -17.41 -18.23
N LEU A 162 10.69 -16.80 -18.04
CA LEU A 162 9.49 -17.19 -18.77
C LEU A 162 9.46 -16.55 -20.16
N THR A 163 9.06 -17.34 -21.17
CA THR A 163 8.91 -16.85 -22.54
C THR A 163 7.62 -16.07 -22.68
N VAL A 164 7.71 -14.86 -23.25
CA VAL A 164 6.54 -14.03 -23.55
C VAL A 164 6.12 -14.23 -25.00
N ALA A 165 4.91 -14.75 -25.21
CA ALA A 165 4.37 -15.00 -26.54
C ALA A 165 3.39 -13.90 -27.03
N ASN A 166 2.83 -13.12 -26.10
CA ASN A 166 1.72 -12.22 -26.36
C ASN A 166 2.13 -10.74 -26.22
N ASP A 167 1.40 -9.87 -26.92
CA ASP A 167 1.53 -8.42 -26.88
C ASP A 167 1.16 -7.83 -25.51
N ASP A 168 1.74 -6.68 -25.16
CA ASP A 168 1.72 -6.13 -23.80
C ASP A 168 0.35 -5.64 -23.34
N LEU A 169 -0.31 -4.82 -24.18
CA LEU A 169 -1.65 -4.31 -23.93
C LEU A 169 -2.67 -5.45 -23.89
N THR A 170 -2.45 -6.49 -24.70
CA THR A 170 -3.34 -7.65 -24.76
C THR A 170 -3.22 -8.50 -23.48
N LEU A 171 -1.99 -8.74 -22.99
CA LEU A 171 -1.76 -9.42 -21.71
C LEU A 171 -2.28 -8.62 -20.52
N LEU A 172 -2.10 -7.30 -20.55
CA LEU A 172 -2.59 -6.39 -19.51
C LEU A 172 -4.12 -6.41 -19.44
N GLU A 173 -4.80 -6.18 -20.56
CA GLU A 173 -6.26 -6.21 -20.62
C GLU A 173 -6.82 -7.59 -20.26
N LYS A 174 -6.16 -8.68 -20.69
CA LYS A 174 -6.55 -10.04 -20.29
C LYS A 174 -6.45 -10.20 -18.77
N THR A 175 -5.32 -9.84 -18.17
CA THR A 175 -5.11 -9.92 -16.71
C THR A 175 -6.12 -9.06 -15.95
N GLU A 176 -6.33 -7.81 -16.37
CA GLU A 176 -7.32 -6.90 -15.78
C GLU A 176 -8.75 -7.47 -15.88
N SER A 177 -9.10 -8.13 -16.98
CA SER A 177 -10.42 -8.76 -17.15
C SER A 177 -10.68 -9.89 -16.15
N TYR A 178 -9.64 -10.62 -15.72
CA TYR A 178 -9.76 -11.61 -14.64
C TYR A 178 -10.01 -10.93 -13.30
N ILE A 179 -9.27 -9.87 -12.99
CA ILE A 179 -9.41 -9.11 -11.75
C ILE A 179 -10.80 -8.48 -11.66
N ALA A 180 -11.31 -7.90 -12.76
CA ALA A 180 -12.64 -7.30 -12.81
C ALA A 180 -13.78 -8.29 -12.52
N LYS A 181 -13.56 -9.60 -12.76
CA LYS A 181 -14.52 -10.68 -12.45
C LYS A 181 -14.41 -11.18 -11.02
N TRP A 182 -13.40 -10.76 -10.26
CA TRP A 182 -13.23 -11.20 -8.88
C TRP A 182 -14.27 -10.57 -7.96
N ARG A 183 -14.74 -11.38 -7.01
CA ARG A 183 -15.49 -10.89 -5.85
C ARG A 183 -14.51 -10.40 -4.78
N LEU A 184 -14.99 -9.57 -3.85
CA LEU A 184 -14.15 -9.01 -2.78
C LEU A 184 -13.44 -10.06 -1.93
N ASN A 185 -14.05 -11.24 -1.74
CA ASN A 185 -13.43 -12.35 -1.00
C ASN A 185 -12.16 -12.91 -1.66
N LYS A 186 -11.93 -12.69 -2.96
CA LYS A 186 -10.68 -13.10 -3.63
C LYS A 186 -9.46 -12.29 -3.15
N TRP A 187 -9.68 -11.13 -2.53
CA TRP A 187 -8.63 -10.33 -1.93
C TRP A 187 -8.32 -10.78 -0.49
N GLU A 188 -9.16 -11.60 0.12
CA GLU A 188 -8.93 -12.09 1.47
C GLU A 188 -7.81 -13.14 1.48
N PHE A 189 -7.15 -13.28 2.64
CA PHE A 189 -6.09 -14.26 2.89
C PHE A 189 -4.94 -14.22 1.87
N ARG A 190 -4.54 -13.02 1.43
CA ARG A 190 -3.40 -12.80 0.54
C ARG A 190 -2.13 -12.37 1.29
N VAL A 191 -2.27 -11.93 2.54
CA VAL A 191 -1.14 -11.53 3.37
C VAL A 191 -0.46 -12.75 3.99
N PRO A 192 0.87 -12.90 3.86
CA PRO A 192 1.59 -14.01 4.46
C PRO A 192 1.41 -14.08 5.99
N PRO A 193 1.13 -15.28 6.56
CA PRO A 193 0.74 -15.40 7.96
C PRO A 193 1.89 -15.25 8.96
N LEU A 194 3.14 -15.41 8.52
CA LEU A 194 4.34 -15.43 9.38
C LEU A 194 5.10 -14.09 9.43
N LEU A 195 4.49 -12.98 8.98
CA LEU A 195 5.09 -11.66 9.05
C LEU A 195 5.06 -11.11 10.49
N ILE A 196 6.06 -10.31 10.83
CA ILE A 196 6.09 -9.53 12.09
C ILE A 196 4.90 -8.55 12.06
N PRO A 197 4.20 -8.29 13.20
CA PRO A 197 2.98 -7.46 13.20
C PRO A 197 3.12 -6.11 12.48
N ALA A 198 4.21 -5.37 12.71
CA ALA A 198 4.44 -4.07 12.06
C ALA A 198 4.62 -4.18 10.53
N GLU A 199 5.30 -5.23 10.05
CA GLU A 199 5.45 -5.48 8.61
C GLU A 199 4.13 -5.93 8.00
N ARG A 200 3.39 -6.78 8.73
CA ARG A 200 2.08 -7.27 8.32
C ARG A 200 1.09 -6.13 8.10
N GLU A 201 1.05 -5.13 8.98
CA GLU A 201 0.19 -3.94 8.82
C GLU A 201 0.54 -3.15 7.56
N LYS A 202 1.84 -2.93 7.28
CA LYS A 202 2.27 -2.24 6.06
C LYS A 202 1.92 -3.02 4.79
N VAL A 203 2.09 -4.34 4.83
CA VAL A 203 1.72 -5.23 3.72
C VAL A 203 0.21 -5.25 3.50
N MET A 204 -0.58 -5.26 4.58
CA MET A 204 -2.04 -5.12 4.50
C MET A 204 -2.46 -3.79 3.87
N LEU A 205 -1.82 -2.68 4.28
CA LEU A 205 -2.09 -1.36 3.72
C LEU A 205 -1.72 -1.31 2.23
N GLN A 206 -0.56 -1.82 1.85
CA GLN A 206 -0.15 -1.92 0.45
C GLN A 206 -1.16 -2.75 -0.36
N GLN A 207 -1.62 -3.87 0.17
CA GLN A 207 -2.63 -4.69 -0.50
C GLN A 207 -3.96 -3.95 -0.67
N GLU A 208 -4.40 -3.17 0.31
CA GLU A 208 -5.64 -2.39 0.21
C GLU A 208 -5.53 -1.26 -0.81
N ILE A 209 -4.35 -0.62 -0.92
CA ILE A 209 -4.06 0.36 -1.98
C ILE A 209 -4.15 -0.31 -3.34
N LEU A 210 -3.46 -1.43 -3.56
CA LEU A 210 -3.50 -2.17 -4.84
C LEU A 210 -4.92 -2.62 -5.19
N LYS A 211 -5.66 -3.14 -4.21
CA LYS A 211 -7.07 -3.52 -4.38
C LYS A 211 -7.92 -2.33 -4.81
N THR A 212 -7.78 -1.18 -4.16
CA THR A 212 -8.52 0.04 -4.49
C THR A 212 -8.23 0.49 -5.92
N LEU A 213 -6.95 0.48 -6.33
CA LEU A 213 -6.54 0.82 -7.69
C LEU A 213 -7.14 -0.15 -8.73
N CYS A 214 -7.09 -1.46 -8.47
CA CYS A 214 -7.69 -2.46 -9.35
C CYS A 214 -9.22 -2.30 -9.48
N LEU A 215 -9.92 -2.04 -8.37
CA LEU A 215 -11.38 -1.85 -8.38
C LEU A 215 -11.78 -0.57 -9.11
N ASN A 216 -11.05 0.53 -8.87
CA ASN A 216 -11.27 1.79 -9.58
C ASN A 216 -11.04 1.60 -11.08
N ARG A 217 -9.96 0.90 -11.47
CA ARG A 217 -9.68 0.61 -12.87
C ARG A 217 -10.76 -0.25 -13.51
N ALA A 218 -11.28 -1.26 -12.80
CA ALA A 218 -12.36 -2.10 -13.31
C ALA A 218 -13.64 -1.29 -13.57
N GLU A 219 -13.99 -0.35 -12.69
CA GLU A 219 -15.15 0.52 -12.87
C GLU A 219 -14.93 1.53 -14.00
N GLU A 220 -13.75 2.16 -14.08
CA GLU A 220 -13.38 3.06 -15.17
C GLU A 220 -13.42 2.34 -16.53
N HIS A 221 -12.87 1.13 -16.61
CA HIS A 221 -12.89 0.32 -17.82
C HIS A 221 -14.33 -0.03 -18.25
N LYS A 222 -15.21 -0.35 -17.28
CA LYS A 222 -16.63 -0.59 -17.55
C LYS A 222 -17.32 0.66 -18.12
N GLN A 223 -17.00 1.85 -17.62
CA GLN A 223 -17.52 3.12 -18.15
C GLN A 223 -17.01 3.38 -19.58
N ILE A 224 -15.72 3.13 -19.84
CA ILE A 224 -15.13 3.23 -21.18
C ILE A 224 -15.85 2.28 -22.16
N LEU A 225 -16.06 1.02 -21.78
CA LEU A 225 -16.81 0.06 -22.61
C LEU A 225 -18.25 0.49 -22.83
N GLY A 226 -18.89 1.08 -21.82
CA GLY A 226 -20.22 1.68 -21.93
C GLY A 226 -20.26 2.81 -22.97
N ASP A 227 -19.33 3.76 -22.88
CA ASP A 227 -19.24 4.88 -23.82
C ASP A 227 -18.92 4.40 -25.25
N LEU A 228 -18.03 3.40 -25.41
CA LEU A 228 -17.75 2.79 -26.72
C LEU A 228 -19.01 2.16 -27.33
N GLN A 229 -19.78 1.44 -26.52
CA GLN A 229 -21.04 0.83 -26.96
C GLN A 229 -22.09 1.89 -27.31
N VAL A 230 -22.18 2.98 -26.54
CA VAL A 230 -23.09 4.09 -26.84
C VAL A 230 -22.76 4.71 -28.19
N VAL A 231 -21.50 5.05 -28.45
CA VAL A 231 -21.06 5.60 -29.74
C VAL A 231 -21.38 4.61 -30.86
N ALA A 232 -20.97 3.35 -30.72
CA ALA A 232 -21.22 2.30 -31.71
C ALA A 232 -22.71 2.12 -32.04
N THR A 233 -23.56 2.14 -31.01
CA THR A 233 -25.02 1.95 -31.17
C THR A 233 -25.68 3.14 -31.85
N ILE A 234 -25.26 4.37 -31.52
CA ILE A 234 -25.82 5.59 -32.10
C ILE A 234 -25.40 5.75 -33.57
N THR A 235 -24.12 5.49 -33.89
CA THR A 235 -23.58 5.74 -35.25
C THR A 235 -23.57 4.51 -36.14
N GLY A 236 -23.85 3.32 -35.60
CA GLY A 236 -23.89 2.06 -36.35
C GLY A 236 -22.52 1.53 -36.78
N ILE A 237 -21.43 1.98 -36.15
CA ILE A 237 -20.06 1.49 -36.42
C ILE A 237 -19.69 0.39 -35.42
N SER A 238 -18.62 -0.36 -35.71
CA SER A 238 -18.12 -1.34 -34.75
C SER A 238 -17.45 -0.66 -33.53
N PRO A 239 -17.61 -1.20 -32.30
CA PRO A 239 -16.98 -0.65 -31.09
C PRO A 239 -15.46 -0.50 -31.21
N GLU A 240 -14.80 -1.42 -31.93
CA GLU A 240 -13.35 -1.41 -32.14
C GLU A 240 -12.92 -0.20 -32.97
N SER A 241 -13.74 0.21 -33.96
CA SER A 241 -13.43 1.32 -34.87
C SER A 241 -13.63 2.71 -34.25
N VAL A 242 -14.31 2.80 -33.10
CA VAL A 242 -14.61 4.08 -32.43
C VAL A 242 -13.33 4.81 -32.04
N ARG A 243 -12.32 4.08 -31.55
CA ARG A 243 -11.05 4.65 -31.06
C ARG A 243 -10.21 5.32 -32.15
N GLU A 244 -10.43 4.96 -33.41
CA GLU A 244 -9.70 5.52 -34.56
C GLU A 244 -10.34 6.81 -35.10
N LYS A 245 -11.52 7.19 -34.60
CA LYS A 245 -12.25 8.35 -35.10
C LYS A 245 -11.72 9.65 -34.50
N ASN A 246 -11.92 10.74 -35.23
CA ASN A 246 -11.46 12.07 -34.87
C ASN A 246 -12.64 13.03 -34.60
N ARG A 247 -12.33 14.24 -34.13
CA ARG A 247 -13.35 15.28 -33.85
C ARG A 247 -14.11 15.74 -35.10
N ALA A 248 -13.52 15.66 -36.30
CA ALA A 248 -14.20 16.01 -37.55
C ALA A 248 -15.32 15.00 -37.86
N TRP A 249 -15.02 13.70 -37.73
CA TRP A 249 -16.02 12.64 -37.83
C TRP A 249 -17.15 12.81 -36.81
N LEU A 250 -16.82 13.15 -35.56
CA LEU A 250 -17.83 13.44 -34.53
C LEU A 250 -18.74 14.60 -34.97
N GLN A 251 -18.17 15.67 -35.52
CA GLN A 251 -18.95 16.84 -35.96
C GLN A 251 -19.93 16.48 -37.07
N GLU A 252 -19.51 15.65 -38.03
CA GLU A 252 -20.36 15.15 -39.10
C GLU A 252 -21.52 14.29 -38.55
N GLU A 253 -21.22 13.29 -37.72
CA GLU A 253 -22.23 12.38 -37.16
C GLU A 253 -23.21 13.09 -36.23
N ALA A 254 -22.71 13.99 -35.37
CA ALA A 254 -23.57 14.81 -34.51
C ALA A 254 -24.47 15.75 -35.33
N SER A 255 -23.97 16.28 -36.45
CA SER A 255 -24.77 17.13 -37.35
C SER A 255 -25.85 16.33 -38.07
N LYS A 256 -25.55 15.09 -38.53
CA LYS A 256 -26.54 14.17 -39.11
C LYS A 256 -27.68 13.87 -38.13
N LEU A 257 -27.37 13.60 -36.87
CA LEU A 257 -28.38 13.34 -35.83
C LEU A 257 -29.23 14.58 -35.54
N ARG A 258 -28.61 15.76 -35.45
CA ARG A 258 -29.36 17.03 -35.27
C ARG A 258 -30.26 17.34 -36.45
N TRP A 259 -29.79 17.11 -37.68
CA TRP A 259 -30.58 17.30 -38.89
C TRP A 259 -31.82 16.40 -38.92
N LYS A 260 -31.70 15.17 -38.39
CA LYS A 260 -32.81 14.23 -38.21
C LYS A 260 -33.75 14.58 -37.04
N GLY A 261 -33.46 15.64 -36.28
CA GLY A 261 -34.22 16.02 -35.08
C GLY A 261 -33.88 15.22 -33.81
N GLU A 262 -32.89 14.33 -33.85
CA GLU A 262 -32.48 13.48 -32.73
C GLU A 262 -31.47 14.17 -31.79
N VAL A 263 -31.85 15.33 -31.25
CA VAL A 263 -30.95 16.22 -30.49
C VAL A 263 -30.36 15.54 -29.24
N ASN A 264 -31.13 14.72 -28.54
CA ASN A 264 -30.67 14.02 -27.33
C ASN A 264 -29.57 13.01 -27.65
N LYS A 265 -29.74 12.21 -28.72
CA LYS A 265 -28.70 11.27 -29.19
C LYS A 265 -27.45 12.00 -29.66
N ALA A 266 -27.62 13.15 -30.33
CA ALA A 266 -26.48 13.97 -30.75
C ALA A 266 -25.68 14.53 -29.56
N LYS A 267 -26.36 14.88 -28.46
CA LYS A 267 -25.70 15.30 -27.21
C LYS A 267 -25.00 14.13 -26.54
N GLU A 268 -25.68 13.00 -26.39
CA GLU A 268 -25.12 11.79 -25.79
C GLU A 268 -23.88 11.28 -26.54
N LEU A 269 -23.93 11.25 -27.88
CA LEU A 269 -22.79 10.95 -28.74
C LEU A 269 -21.60 11.88 -28.46
N ARG A 270 -21.85 13.19 -28.41
CA ARG A 270 -20.80 14.18 -28.12
C ARG A 270 -20.19 13.96 -26.75
N ASP A 271 -21.01 13.80 -25.72
CA ASP A 271 -20.55 13.69 -24.34
C ASP A 271 -19.74 12.38 -24.14
N ALA A 272 -20.20 11.26 -24.70
CA ALA A 272 -19.48 9.98 -24.67
C ALA A 272 -18.15 10.07 -25.45
N PHE A 273 -18.15 10.65 -26.65
CA PHE A 273 -16.93 10.76 -27.45
C PHE A 273 -15.87 11.66 -26.79
N LEU A 274 -16.27 12.77 -26.18
CA LEU A 274 -15.34 13.67 -25.49
C LEU A 274 -14.71 13.01 -24.25
N ARG A 275 -15.44 12.14 -23.53
CA ARG A 275 -14.84 11.34 -22.44
C ARG A 275 -13.88 10.29 -22.99
N LEU A 276 -14.24 9.61 -24.07
CA LEU A 276 -13.38 8.62 -24.73
C LEU A 276 -12.10 9.23 -25.30
N GLU A 277 -12.11 10.49 -25.72
CA GLU A 277 -10.90 11.18 -26.17
C GLU A 277 -9.86 11.32 -25.04
N VAL A 278 -10.30 11.45 -23.79
CA VAL A 278 -9.42 11.60 -22.63
C VAL A 278 -9.03 10.22 -22.04
N TYR A 279 -10.00 9.33 -21.87
CA TYR A 279 -9.82 8.06 -21.13
C TYR A 279 -9.81 6.80 -22.01
N GLY A 280 -10.24 6.90 -23.27
CA GLY A 280 -10.54 5.76 -24.12
C GLY A 280 -9.32 5.09 -24.76
N SER A 281 -8.13 5.68 -24.60
CA SER A 281 -6.89 5.10 -25.10
C SER A 281 -6.54 3.80 -24.35
N ARG A 282 -6.04 2.80 -25.08
CA ARG A 282 -5.66 1.49 -24.49
C ARG A 282 -4.50 1.60 -23.52
N ASP A 283 -3.61 2.56 -23.74
CA ASP A 283 -2.45 2.87 -22.91
C ASP A 283 -2.73 3.92 -21.83
N HIS A 284 -3.98 4.34 -21.64
CA HIS A 284 -4.34 5.27 -20.56
C HIS A 284 -3.84 4.72 -19.20
N ARG A 285 -3.02 5.51 -18.51
CA ARG A 285 -2.34 5.19 -17.24
C ARG A 285 -1.57 3.86 -17.28
N LEU A 286 -0.92 3.55 -18.41
CA LEU A 286 -0.22 2.28 -18.62
C LEU A 286 0.77 1.94 -17.49
N LEU A 287 1.68 2.85 -17.15
CA LEU A 287 2.69 2.59 -16.12
C LEU A 287 2.08 2.30 -14.75
N GLU A 288 1.02 3.01 -14.37
CA GLU A 288 0.34 2.76 -13.10
C GLU A 288 -0.34 1.39 -13.07
N ARG A 289 -1.00 1.01 -14.16
CA ARG A 289 -1.63 -0.31 -14.32
C ARG A 289 -0.57 -1.43 -14.25
N LEU A 290 0.54 -1.28 -14.96
CA LEU A 290 1.65 -2.23 -14.91
C LEU A 290 2.27 -2.30 -13.51
N CYS A 291 2.49 -1.17 -12.85
CA CYS A 291 3.00 -1.13 -11.47
C CYS A 291 2.02 -1.73 -10.47
N CYS A 292 0.71 -1.61 -10.68
CA CYS A 292 -0.30 -2.28 -9.85
C CYS A 292 -0.20 -3.80 -9.98
N ILE A 293 -0.11 -4.31 -11.21
CA ILE A 293 0.09 -5.75 -11.46
C ILE A 293 1.44 -6.22 -10.90
N TYR A 294 2.52 -5.48 -11.14
CA TYR A 294 3.83 -5.77 -10.55
C TYR A 294 3.78 -5.80 -9.02
N GLY A 295 3.08 -4.86 -8.39
CA GLY A 295 2.84 -4.82 -6.95
C GLY A 295 2.10 -6.05 -6.44
N MET A 296 1.08 -6.53 -7.16
CA MET A 296 0.43 -7.82 -6.86
C MET A 296 1.39 -9.00 -6.97
N GLY A 297 2.33 -8.96 -7.92
CA GLY A 297 3.39 -9.95 -8.07
C GLY A 297 4.34 -9.95 -6.87
N MET A 298 4.75 -8.76 -6.42
CA MET A 298 5.61 -8.55 -5.26
C MET A 298 4.99 -9.07 -3.95
N GLN A 299 3.65 -9.14 -3.84
CA GLN A 299 3.00 -9.80 -2.70
C GLN A 299 3.26 -11.31 -2.65
N GLY A 300 3.58 -11.94 -3.78
CA GLY A 300 3.98 -13.34 -3.88
C GLY A 300 2.84 -14.36 -3.72
N THR A 301 1.60 -13.91 -3.51
CA THR A 301 0.45 -14.77 -3.16
C THR A 301 -0.69 -14.74 -4.18
N PHE A 302 -0.60 -13.91 -5.22
CA PHE A 302 -1.64 -13.76 -6.23
C PHE A 302 -1.46 -14.65 -7.47
N ASP A 303 -0.26 -15.20 -7.66
CA ASP A 303 0.13 -15.89 -8.90
C ASP A 303 -0.84 -17.00 -9.32
N GLU A 304 -1.17 -17.88 -8.38
CA GLU A 304 -2.08 -18.98 -8.66
C GLU A 304 -3.48 -18.45 -9.00
N ALA A 305 -3.94 -17.32 -8.44
CA ALA A 305 -5.32 -16.85 -8.60
C ALA A 305 -5.75 -16.54 -10.05
N PHE A 306 -4.83 -16.60 -11.02
CA PHE A 306 -5.04 -16.34 -12.44
C PHE A 306 -5.04 -17.60 -13.33
N SER A 307 -4.87 -18.80 -12.78
CA SER A 307 -4.87 -20.07 -13.53
C SER A 307 -5.94 -21.05 -13.06
N ASN A 308 -6.03 -22.22 -13.69
CA ASN A 308 -7.00 -23.31 -13.46
C ASN A 308 -8.46 -22.83 -13.36
N ILE A 309 -8.89 -22.03 -14.33
CA ILE A 309 -10.24 -21.47 -14.38
C ILE A 309 -11.11 -22.32 -15.29
N ILE A 310 -12.29 -22.70 -14.78
CA ILE A 310 -13.27 -23.45 -15.57
C ILE A 310 -13.91 -22.48 -16.55
N VAL A 311 -13.73 -22.74 -17.84
CA VAL A 311 -14.26 -21.93 -18.94
C VAL A 311 -15.22 -22.77 -19.78
N GLN A 312 -16.24 -22.11 -20.32
CA GLN A 312 -17.15 -22.71 -21.29
C GLN A 312 -16.87 -22.08 -22.65
N ASP A 313 -16.62 -22.91 -23.65
CA ASP A 313 -16.51 -22.45 -25.03
C ASP A 313 -17.89 -21.94 -25.51
N PRO A 314 -18.01 -20.67 -25.92
CA PRO A 314 -19.28 -20.09 -26.32
C PRO A 314 -19.86 -20.70 -27.60
N SER A 315 -19.03 -21.32 -28.44
CA SER A 315 -19.47 -21.93 -29.71
C SER A 315 -19.91 -23.39 -29.54
N THR A 316 -19.16 -24.17 -28.76
CA THR A 316 -19.41 -25.61 -28.58
C THR A 316 -20.16 -25.94 -27.29
N GLY A 317 -20.25 -24.99 -26.35
CA GLY A 317 -20.79 -25.20 -25.01
C GLY A 317 -19.94 -26.12 -24.12
N LYS A 318 -18.78 -26.59 -24.62
CA LYS A 318 -17.90 -27.53 -23.91
C LYS A 318 -17.22 -26.84 -22.74
N ILE A 319 -17.21 -27.52 -21.60
CA ILE A 319 -16.53 -27.06 -20.38
C ILE A 319 -15.10 -27.63 -20.38
N SER A 320 -14.12 -26.76 -20.21
CA SER A 320 -12.70 -27.10 -20.05
C SER A 320 -12.07 -26.33 -18.88
N VAL A 321 -10.89 -26.78 -18.46
CA VAL A 321 -10.06 -26.05 -17.50
C VAL A 321 -8.97 -25.32 -18.28
N ASP A 322 -8.92 -24.00 -18.14
CA ASP A 322 -7.86 -23.17 -18.68
C ASP A 322 -6.69 -23.13 -17.69
N GLU A 323 -5.56 -23.73 -18.09
CA GLU A 323 -4.32 -23.77 -17.30
C GLU A 323 -3.40 -22.58 -17.62
N ALA A 324 -3.74 -21.74 -18.61
CA ALA A 324 -2.94 -20.57 -18.95
C ALA A 324 -2.88 -19.58 -17.77
N ASN A 325 -1.72 -18.96 -17.58
CA ASN A 325 -1.50 -17.95 -16.54
C ASN A 325 -1.05 -16.62 -17.16
N PRO A 326 -2.00 -15.78 -17.62
CA PRO A 326 -1.67 -14.49 -18.23
C PRO A 326 -0.96 -13.54 -17.25
N PHE A 327 -1.15 -13.71 -15.94
CA PHE A 327 -0.47 -12.92 -14.92
C PHE A 327 1.02 -13.23 -14.88
N ALA A 328 1.41 -14.50 -14.85
CA ALA A 328 2.82 -14.89 -14.86
C ALA A 328 3.53 -14.45 -16.15
N GLU A 329 2.88 -14.59 -17.31
CA GLU A 329 3.39 -14.08 -18.59
C GLU A 329 3.58 -12.56 -18.56
N LEU A 330 2.60 -11.82 -18.00
CA LEU A 330 2.68 -10.36 -17.88
C LEU A 330 3.78 -9.91 -16.90
N GLN A 331 4.00 -10.61 -15.78
CA GLN A 331 5.13 -10.31 -14.89
C GLN A 331 6.48 -10.47 -15.60
N ALA A 332 6.64 -11.54 -16.38
CA ALA A 332 7.85 -11.77 -17.17
C ALA A 332 8.05 -10.67 -18.23
N TYR A 333 6.97 -10.26 -18.90
CA TYR A 333 7.00 -9.14 -19.82
C TYR A 333 7.42 -7.84 -19.13
N ILE A 334 6.80 -7.49 -18.00
CA ILE A 334 7.11 -6.28 -17.24
C ILE A 334 8.60 -6.24 -16.87
N LEU A 335 9.13 -7.34 -16.33
CA LEU A 335 10.53 -7.41 -15.87
C LEU A 335 11.54 -7.34 -17.02
N SER A 336 11.21 -7.93 -18.17
CA SER A 336 12.10 -7.91 -19.35
C SER A 336 12.09 -6.56 -20.08
N ARG A 337 10.92 -5.92 -20.16
CA ARG A 337 10.75 -4.65 -20.88
C ARG A 337 11.10 -3.42 -20.03
N TYR A 338 10.76 -3.44 -18.74
CA TYR A 338 10.92 -2.33 -17.81
C TYR A 338 11.91 -2.70 -16.69
N PRO A 339 13.23 -2.67 -16.95
CA PRO A 339 14.24 -3.07 -15.96
C PRO A 339 14.27 -2.17 -14.71
N GLN A 340 13.64 -1.00 -14.77
CA GLN A 340 13.51 -0.04 -13.67
C GLN A 340 12.09 0.02 -13.09
N ILE A 341 11.25 -1.00 -13.34
CA ILE A 341 9.85 -1.01 -12.87
C ILE A 341 9.73 -0.87 -11.35
N ASP A 342 10.72 -1.35 -10.60
CA ASP A 342 10.77 -1.21 -9.15
C ASP A 342 10.93 0.26 -8.72
N LEU A 343 11.70 1.05 -9.46
CA LEU A 343 11.81 2.49 -9.23
C LEU A 343 10.47 3.20 -9.53
N ILE A 344 9.83 2.84 -10.65
CA ILE A 344 8.54 3.42 -11.05
C ILE A 344 7.45 3.07 -10.03
N HIS A 345 7.40 1.82 -9.58
CA HIS A 345 6.47 1.36 -8.55
C HIS A 345 6.62 2.17 -7.25
N ASP A 346 7.86 2.41 -6.83
CA ASP A 346 8.15 3.18 -5.63
C ASP A 346 7.82 4.67 -5.83
N PHE A 347 8.15 5.26 -6.97
CA PHE A 347 7.83 6.66 -7.30
C PHE A 347 6.33 6.92 -7.43
N LEU A 348 5.54 5.93 -7.84
CA LEU A 348 4.07 6.02 -7.80
C LEU A 348 3.49 5.94 -6.38
N GLY A 349 4.33 5.73 -5.36
CA GLY A 349 3.91 5.63 -3.96
C GLY A 349 3.30 4.28 -3.56
N LEU A 350 3.50 3.23 -4.36
CA LEU A 350 2.96 1.90 -4.08
C LEU A 350 3.79 1.12 -3.05
N ASN A 351 4.98 1.59 -2.70
CA ASN A 351 5.83 0.99 -1.69
C ASN A 351 5.66 1.65 -0.32
N VAL A 352 4.67 1.16 0.42
CA VAL A 352 4.37 1.59 1.80
C VAL A 352 5.42 1.11 2.80
N VAL A 353 6.19 0.06 2.47
CA VAL A 353 7.09 -0.59 3.43
C VAL A 353 8.30 0.28 3.71
N SER A 354 9.00 0.70 2.64
CA SER A 354 10.22 1.51 2.71
C SER A 354 10.07 2.93 2.16
N GLY A 355 8.94 3.25 1.51
CA GLY A 355 8.81 4.47 0.73
C GLY A 355 9.73 4.47 -0.49
N TYR A 356 9.85 5.63 -1.13
CA TYR A 356 10.60 5.77 -2.38
C TYR A 356 12.04 6.27 -2.20
N ARG A 357 12.45 6.70 -0.99
CA ARG A 357 13.79 7.24 -0.71
C ARG A 357 14.94 6.33 -1.18
N PRO A 358 14.95 5.00 -0.89
CA PRO A 358 16.03 4.13 -1.35
C PRO A 358 16.08 4.03 -2.89
N SER A 359 14.91 4.06 -3.53
CA SER A 359 14.79 4.04 -4.99
C SER A 359 15.22 5.37 -5.62
N LEU A 360 14.97 6.51 -4.96
CA LEU A 360 15.53 7.80 -5.35
C LEU A 360 17.06 7.79 -5.32
N GLY A 361 17.68 7.26 -4.26
CA GLY A 361 19.14 7.14 -4.19
C GLY A 361 19.72 6.32 -5.35
N ARG A 362 19.11 5.17 -5.67
CA ARG A 362 19.50 4.34 -6.83
C ARG A 362 19.27 5.06 -8.16
N PHE A 363 18.16 5.78 -8.29
CA PHE A 363 17.84 6.58 -9.48
C PHE A 363 18.88 7.67 -9.73
N LEU A 364 19.25 8.43 -8.70
CA LEU A 364 20.28 9.49 -8.79
C LEU A 364 21.64 8.91 -9.19
N VAL A 365 22.07 7.81 -8.57
CA VAL A 365 23.31 7.11 -8.93
C VAL A 365 23.27 6.63 -10.38
N HIS A 366 22.16 6.03 -10.83
CA HIS A 366 22.01 5.56 -12.21
C HIS A 366 22.11 6.71 -13.22
N CYS A 367 21.36 7.80 -12.99
CA CYS A 367 21.37 8.96 -13.88
C CYS A 367 22.76 9.59 -13.97
N LEU A 368 23.42 9.81 -12.83
CA LEU A 368 24.77 10.37 -12.79
C LEU A 368 25.82 9.45 -13.41
N SER A 369 25.68 8.13 -13.23
CA SER A 369 26.59 7.15 -13.84
C SER A 369 26.44 7.17 -15.36
N LYS A 370 25.20 7.28 -15.87
CA LYS A 370 24.94 7.43 -17.32
C LYS A 370 25.47 8.76 -17.86
N LYS A 371 25.21 9.88 -17.17
CA LYS A 371 25.72 11.21 -17.53
C LYS A 371 27.25 11.21 -17.67
N ASN A 372 27.96 10.57 -16.73
CA ASN A 372 29.41 10.57 -16.68
C ASN A 372 30.06 9.35 -17.36
N ASN A 373 29.29 8.51 -18.08
CA ASN A 373 29.77 7.28 -18.72
C ASN A 373 30.52 6.31 -17.79
N ILE A 374 30.04 6.17 -16.55
CA ILE A 374 30.61 5.29 -15.53
C ILE A 374 29.87 3.95 -15.57
N ALA A 375 30.60 2.88 -15.92
CA ALA A 375 30.01 1.53 -15.95
C ALA A 375 29.77 0.95 -14.55
N ASN A 376 30.71 1.17 -13.62
CA ASN A 376 30.66 0.63 -12.26
C ASN A 376 30.88 1.76 -11.24
N PRO A 377 29.81 2.40 -10.75
CA PRO A 377 29.93 3.43 -9.73
C PRO A 377 30.45 2.82 -8.42
N VAL A 378 31.55 3.37 -7.90
CA VAL A 378 32.10 2.99 -6.60
C VAL A 378 31.44 3.85 -5.53
N SER A 379 30.78 3.20 -4.57
CA SER A 379 30.27 3.85 -3.37
C SER A 379 31.23 3.64 -2.20
N ASN A 380 31.40 4.66 -1.36
CA ASN A 380 32.19 4.57 -0.14
C ASN A 380 31.35 5.01 1.05
N GLY A 381 30.74 4.03 1.72
CA GLY A 381 29.81 4.27 2.82
C GLY A 381 28.62 5.12 2.38
N ARG A 382 28.54 6.35 2.91
CA ARG A 382 27.47 7.32 2.61
C ARG A 382 27.75 8.21 1.39
N VAL A 383 28.98 8.19 0.85
CA VAL A 383 29.25 8.81 -0.45
C VAL A 383 28.79 7.82 -1.51
N LEU A 384 27.66 8.10 -2.14
CA LEU A 384 27.01 7.21 -3.10
C LEU A 384 27.74 7.21 -4.45
N LEU A 385 28.23 8.38 -4.86
CA LEU A 385 29.00 8.55 -6.08
C LEU A 385 29.95 9.74 -5.93
N HIS A 386 31.20 9.57 -6.39
CA HIS A 386 32.14 10.66 -6.55
C HIS A 386 32.77 10.58 -7.95
N VAL A 387 32.71 11.68 -8.70
CA VAL A 387 33.27 11.78 -10.05
C VAL A 387 34.29 12.92 -10.06
N SER A 388 35.57 12.55 -10.05
CA SER A 388 36.65 13.55 -9.93
C SER A 388 36.80 14.43 -11.16
N THR A 389 36.49 13.91 -12.36
CA THR A 389 36.61 14.67 -13.63
C THR A 389 35.60 15.81 -13.74
N SER A 390 34.34 15.56 -13.37
CA SER A 390 33.26 16.56 -13.38
C SER A 390 33.09 17.28 -12.04
N LYS A 391 33.91 16.95 -11.02
CA LYS A 391 33.79 17.47 -9.64
C LYS A 391 32.37 17.30 -9.10
N GLU A 392 31.80 16.12 -9.31
CA GLU A 392 30.46 15.78 -8.84
C GLU A 392 30.54 14.83 -7.64
N THR A 393 29.73 15.08 -6.61
CA THR A 393 29.65 14.21 -5.42
C THR A 393 28.21 14.10 -4.96
N LEU A 394 27.72 12.87 -4.82
CA LEU A 394 26.43 12.55 -4.24
C LEU A 394 26.62 11.90 -2.87
N PHE A 395 25.99 12.49 -1.86
CA PHE A 395 26.08 12.06 -0.47
C PHE A 395 24.69 11.71 0.08
N ASP A 396 24.56 10.54 0.70
CA ASP A 396 23.40 10.12 1.47
C ASP A 396 23.55 10.63 2.92
N TYR A 397 22.78 11.66 3.28
CA TYR A 397 22.88 12.25 4.60
C TYR A 397 22.16 11.42 5.66
N GLY A 398 20.89 11.08 5.41
CA GLY A 398 20.06 10.29 6.31
C GLY A 398 18.58 10.40 5.99
N ASP A 399 17.76 9.62 6.69
CA ASP A 399 16.31 9.62 6.50
C ASP A 399 15.69 10.81 7.26
N SER A 400 15.42 11.90 6.54
CA SER A 400 14.94 13.13 7.15
C SER A 400 13.53 12.97 7.73
N LYS A 401 12.68 12.19 7.05
CA LYS A 401 11.28 11.94 7.38
C LYS A 401 11.16 11.27 8.75
N ASN A 402 11.97 10.25 9.02
CA ASN A 402 11.94 9.55 10.30
C ASN A 402 12.70 10.30 11.40
N GLN A 403 13.82 10.95 11.09
CA GLN A 403 14.65 11.62 12.10
C GLN A 403 13.99 12.86 12.69
N ILE A 404 13.25 13.64 11.90
CA ILE A 404 12.66 14.89 12.39
C ILE A 404 11.55 14.67 13.43
N ALA A 405 10.90 13.51 13.41
CA ALA A 405 9.89 13.15 14.40
C ALA A 405 10.48 12.67 15.73
N HIS A 406 11.74 12.23 15.74
CA HIS A 406 12.40 11.70 16.93
C HIS A 406 13.15 12.76 17.74
N ASP A 407 13.53 13.88 17.12
CA ASP A 407 14.28 14.95 17.78
C ASP A 407 13.69 16.33 17.46
N ASP A 408 13.12 16.97 18.47
CA ASP A 408 12.52 18.30 18.37
C ASP A 408 13.54 19.43 18.16
N SER A 409 14.83 19.16 18.37
CA SER A 409 15.90 20.14 18.23
C SER A 409 16.57 20.19 16.86
N ILE A 410 16.28 19.22 15.97
CA ILE A 410 16.87 19.15 14.63
C ILE A 410 16.04 20.00 13.64
N TYR A 411 16.75 20.86 12.90
CA TYR A 411 16.22 21.71 11.83
C TYR A 411 17.07 21.54 10.56
N GLY A 412 16.43 21.62 9.40
CA GLY A 412 17.15 21.70 8.13
C GLY A 412 17.93 20.43 7.77
N LEU A 413 17.31 19.26 7.89
CA LEU A 413 17.95 17.96 7.65
C LEU A 413 17.64 17.46 6.23
N PRO A 414 18.57 17.51 5.27
CA PRO A 414 18.33 16.98 3.93
C PRO A 414 18.43 15.45 3.91
N ASP A 415 17.84 14.82 2.89
CA ASP A 415 18.01 13.40 2.63
C ASP A 415 19.29 13.11 1.86
N PHE A 416 19.50 13.87 0.78
CA PHE A 416 20.68 13.78 -0.07
C PHE A 416 21.31 15.15 -0.27
N MET A 417 22.64 15.18 -0.37
CA MET A 417 23.39 16.36 -0.80
C MET A 417 24.09 16.02 -2.11
N TYR A 418 23.82 16.81 -3.15
CA TYR A 418 24.48 16.69 -4.45
C TYR A 418 25.30 17.94 -4.71
N VAL A 419 26.61 17.78 -4.93
CA VAL A 419 27.51 18.87 -5.28
C VAL A 419 27.98 18.67 -6.71
N ARG A 420 27.90 19.73 -7.51
CA ARG A 420 28.30 19.77 -8.91
C ARG A 420 29.12 21.02 -9.17
N GLY A 421 30.45 20.88 -9.22
CA GLY A 421 31.34 22.03 -9.39
C GLY A 421 31.16 23.03 -8.25
N ASN A 422 30.52 24.17 -8.54
CA ASN A 422 30.26 25.22 -7.56
C ASN A 422 28.82 25.18 -6.98
N ASP A 423 27.97 24.32 -7.53
CA ASP A 423 26.55 24.24 -7.18
C ASP A 423 26.33 23.15 -6.13
N ILE A 424 25.55 23.46 -5.11
CA ILE A 424 25.18 22.56 -4.03
C ILE A 424 23.65 22.45 -3.97
N PHE A 425 23.15 21.22 -4.08
CA PHE A 425 21.73 20.91 -3.97
C PHE A 425 21.47 20.11 -2.70
N LEU A 426 20.53 20.59 -1.90
CA LEU A 426 20.03 19.88 -0.72
C LEU A 426 18.67 19.29 -1.05
N ILE A 427 18.64 17.98 -1.32
CA ILE A 427 17.43 17.24 -1.71
C ILE A 427 16.76 16.70 -0.45
N THR A 428 15.53 17.13 -0.20
CA THR A 428 14.77 16.80 1.01
C THR A 428 13.43 16.19 0.63
N ILE A 429 13.08 15.06 1.22
CA ILE A 429 11.77 14.43 1.09
C ILE A 429 10.87 14.97 2.19
N ALA A 430 9.73 15.54 1.82
CA ALA A 430 8.81 16.11 2.79
C ALA A 430 8.30 15.04 3.77
N ALA A 431 8.08 15.43 5.02
CA ALA A 431 7.45 14.60 6.02
C ALA A 431 5.94 14.52 5.77
N ASP A 432 5.30 13.42 6.20
CA ASP A 432 3.85 13.28 6.13
C ASP A 432 3.15 14.36 6.96
N ASN A 433 3.72 14.70 8.12
CA ASN A 433 3.17 15.69 9.02
C ASN A 433 3.49 17.12 8.54
N TYR A 434 2.43 17.84 8.15
CA TYR A 434 2.46 19.26 7.79
C TYR A 434 3.28 20.13 8.74
N TRP A 435 3.13 19.95 10.07
CA TRP A 435 3.80 20.76 11.07
C TRP A 435 5.33 20.60 11.08
N LEU A 436 5.80 19.42 10.65
CA LEU A 436 7.23 19.10 10.59
C LEU A 436 7.86 19.60 9.29
N ARG A 437 7.10 19.76 8.20
CA ARG A 437 7.63 20.21 6.89
C ARG A 437 8.35 21.57 6.98
N LYS A 438 7.79 22.51 7.75
CA LYS A 438 8.40 23.83 7.99
C LYS A 438 9.75 23.76 8.71
N ARG A 439 9.98 22.70 9.50
CA ARG A 439 11.24 22.46 10.20
C ARG A 439 12.28 21.72 9.34
N GLN A 440 11.84 20.98 8.30
CA GLN A 440 12.73 20.24 7.42
C GLN A 440 13.55 21.13 6.49
N VAL A 441 12.98 22.27 6.06
CA VAL A 441 13.67 23.21 5.16
C VAL A 441 14.75 23.96 5.95
N PRO A 442 16.03 23.89 5.54
CA PRO A 442 17.10 24.60 6.22
C PRO A 442 16.92 26.12 6.17
N HIS A 443 17.17 26.80 7.30
CA HIS A 443 17.17 28.25 7.36
C HIS A 443 18.37 28.85 6.59
N THR A 444 18.25 30.08 6.07
CA THR A 444 19.30 30.77 5.30
C THR A 444 20.68 30.75 5.97
N LYS A 445 20.78 31.10 7.26
CA LYS A 445 22.03 30.99 8.05
C LYS A 445 22.66 29.57 8.03
N GLN A 446 21.84 28.53 7.99
CA GLN A 446 22.33 27.15 7.90
C GLN A 446 22.86 26.85 6.49
N LEU A 447 22.18 27.34 5.45
CA LEU A 447 22.64 27.24 4.06
C LEU A 447 23.99 27.95 3.87
N GLU A 448 24.14 29.18 4.37
CA GLU A 448 25.41 29.92 4.36
C GLU A 448 26.53 29.12 5.08
N GLY A 449 26.20 28.54 6.24
CA GLY A 449 27.13 27.69 6.99
C GLY A 449 27.53 26.42 6.24
N ILE A 450 26.60 25.78 5.52
CA ILE A 450 26.88 24.62 4.67
C ILE A 450 27.77 25.04 3.50
N ALA A 451 27.39 26.09 2.77
CA ALA A 451 28.15 26.60 1.64
C ALA A 451 29.59 26.96 2.03
N ARG A 452 29.80 27.61 3.18
CA ARG A 452 31.12 27.96 3.72
C ARG A 452 31.97 26.72 3.99
N ARG A 453 31.37 25.68 4.58
CA ARG A 453 32.05 24.40 4.84
C ARG A 453 32.39 23.68 3.54
N CYS A 454 31.50 23.69 2.56
CA CYS A 454 31.77 23.13 1.24
C CYS A 454 32.91 23.86 0.53
N SER A 455 33.02 25.19 0.63
CA SER A 455 34.19 25.94 0.14
C SER A 455 35.50 25.45 0.78
N PHE A 456 35.51 25.27 2.10
CA PHE A 456 36.71 24.80 2.81
C PHE A 456 37.10 23.37 2.45
N ILE A 457 36.13 22.47 2.33
CA ILE A 457 36.38 21.03 2.13
C ILE A 457 36.66 20.72 0.66
N LEU A 458 35.88 21.29 -0.25
CA LEU A 458 35.90 20.98 -1.68
C LEU A 458 36.76 21.97 -2.48
N GLY A 459 37.28 23.02 -1.84
CA GLY A 459 38.12 24.04 -2.48
C GLY A 459 37.36 24.93 -3.47
N ILE A 460 36.03 25.06 -3.32
CA ILE A 460 35.21 25.93 -4.16
C ILE A 460 35.43 27.39 -3.74
N PRO A 461 35.77 28.32 -4.66
CA PRO A 461 35.92 29.73 -4.35
C PRO A 461 34.66 30.31 -3.69
N PHE A 462 34.85 31.08 -2.63
CA PHE A 462 33.76 31.58 -1.79
C PHE A 462 32.74 32.41 -2.58
N ASP A 463 33.25 33.24 -3.48
CA ASP A 463 32.52 34.15 -4.38
C ASP A 463 31.69 33.43 -5.45
N LYS A 464 31.85 32.11 -5.60
CA LYS A 464 31.21 31.32 -6.66
C LYS A 464 30.28 30.23 -6.14
N VAL A 465 30.23 30.01 -4.82
CA VAL A 465 29.41 28.93 -4.25
C VAL A 465 27.94 29.31 -4.34
N ARG A 466 27.14 28.41 -4.91
CA ARG A 466 25.69 28.54 -4.98
C ARG A 466 25.05 27.34 -4.29
N ILE A 467 24.12 27.58 -3.38
CA ILE A 467 23.37 26.53 -2.70
C ILE A 467 21.88 26.71 -2.90
N ARG A 468 21.16 25.59 -3.10
CA ARG A 468 19.71 25.58 -3.29
C ARG A 468 19.07 24.39 -2.61
N ASN A 469 17.88 24.60 -2.06
CA ASN A 469 17.02 23.54 -1.54
C ASN A 469 16.17 22.95 -2.66
N LEU A 470 15.93 21.66 -2.58
CA LEU A 470 14.95 20.97 -3.40
C LEU A 470 14.05 20.15 -2.48
N LEU A 471 12.78 20.50 -2.44
CA LEU A 471 11.78 19.77 -1.68
C LEU A 471 11.00 18.82 -2.61
N LEU A 472 10.85 17.56 -2.20
CA LEU A 472 10.15 16.49 -2.91
C LEU A 472 8.88 16.06 -2.15
N PRO A 473 7.86 15.47 -2.82
CA PRO A 473 6.62 15.07 -2.16
C PRO A 473 6.83 13.93 -1.15
N PRO A 474 5.96 13.76 -0.15
CA PRO A 474 6.24 12.87 0.99
C PRO A 474 6.15 11.37 0.71
N ASN A 475 5.29 10.97 -0.23
CA ASN A 475 4.91 9.56 -0.44
C ASN A 475 5.09 9.04 -1.86
N TYR A 476 5.26 9.94 -2.83
CA TYR A 476 5.42 9.63 -4.25
C TYR A 476 6.30 10.70 -4.90
N VAL A 477 6.61 10.57 -6.19
CA VAL A 477 7.33 11.58 -6.96
C VAL A 477 6.49 11.90 -8.19
N ASP A 478 6.07 13.15 -8.36
CA ASP A 478 5.31 13.57 -9.54
C ASP A 478 6.23 13.78 -10.76
N SER A 479 5.62 13.82 -11.95
CA SER A 479 6.33 13.99 -13.21
C SER A 479 7.15 15.28 -13.26
N SER A 480 6.61 16.39 -12.72
CA SER A 480 7.31 17.68 -12.75
C SER A 480 8.57 17.66 -11.88
N THR A 481 8.50 17.00 -10.72
CA THR A 481 9.64 16.79 -9.83
C THR A 481 10.72 15.91 -10.48
N LEU A 482 10.35 14.85 -11.20
CA LEU A 482 11.31 14.02 -11.93
C LEU A 482 12.05 14.83 -13.02
N TRP A 483 11.32 15.62 -13.81
CA TRP A 483 11.93 16.50 -14.82
C TRP A 483 12.84 17.56 -14.19
N ARG A 484 12.42 18.17 -13.08
CA ARG A 484 13.26 19.13 -12.35
C ARG A 484 14.55 18.49 -11.84
N LEU A 485 14.47 17.26 -11.31
CA LEU A 485 15.65 16.49 -10.89
C LEU A 485 16.59 16.22 -12.07
N THR A 486 16.10 15.68 -13.18
CA THR A 486 16.96 15.27 -14.30
C THR A 486 17.53 16.47 -15.07
N GLU A 487 16.72 17.48 -15.37
CA GLU A 487 17.13 18.61 -16.21
C GLU A 487 17.80 19.72 -15.40
N THR A 488 17.24 20.12 -14.25
CA THR A 488 17.76 21.28 -13.49
C THR A 488 18.87 20.87 -12.53
N VAL A 489 18.64 19.81 -11.75
CA VAL A 489 19.58 19.39 -10.70
C VAL A 489 20.74 18.62 -11.30
N LEU A 490 20.46 17.60 -12.11
CA LEU A 490 21.51 16.78 -12.73
C LEU A 490 22.08 17.40 -14.02
N GLU A 491 21.42 18.40 -14.63
CA GLU A 491 21.84 19.04 -15.89
C GLU A 491 22.13 18.00 -16.99
N MET A 492 21.14 17.13 -17.20
CA MET A 492 21.15 16.17 -18.29
C MET A 492 20.43 16.77 -19.50
N SER A 493 20.99 16.58 -20.69
CA SER A 493 20.28 16.94 -21.92
C SER A 493 19.05 16.05 -22.09
N PRO A 494 17.98 16.52 -22.78
CA PRO A 494 16.78 15.70 -23.02
C PRO A 494 17.09 14.36 -23.71
N THR A 495 18.13 14.30 -24.54
CA THR A 495 18.60 13.06 -25.18
C THR A 495 19.21 12.11 -24.15
N SER A 496 20.08 12.60 -23.27
CA SER A 496 20.69 11.81 -22.20
C SER A 496 19.64 11.31 -21.20
N VAL A 497 18.63 12.12 -20.90
CA VAL A 497 17.49 11.71 -20.06
C VAL A 497 16.73 10.56 -20.70
N LYS A 498 16.41 10.64 -22.01
CA LYS A 498 15.71 9.56 -22.73
C LYS A 498 16.52 8.26 -22.77
N GLU A 499 17.84 8.35 -22.88
CA GLU A 499 18.72 7.17 -22.85
C GLU A 499 18.82 6.55 -21.46
N ALA A 500 18.93 7.38 -20.41
CA ALA A 500 19.07 6.89 -19.04
C ALA A 500 17.75 6.40 -18.44
N VAL A 501 16.65 7.06 -18.78
CA VAL A 501 15.30 6.89 -18.19
C VAL A 501 14.24 6.91 -19.31
N PRO A 502 14.18 5.88 -20.16
CA PRO A 502 13.30 5.88 -21.35
C PRO A 502 11.80 5.91 -21.02
N TRP A 503 11.42 5.52 -19.80
CA TRP A 503 10.03 5.51 -19.34
C TRP A 503 9.52 6.86 -18.85
N ILE A 504 10.38 7.88 -18.70
CA ILE A 504 10.01 9.19 -18.12
C ILE A 504 8.90 9.89 -18.91
N SER A 505 8.83 9.68 -20.24
CA SER A 505 7.80 10.26 -21.10
C SER A 505 6.43 9.58 -20.96
N LEU A 506 6.38 8.36 -20.41
CA LEU A 506 5.14 7.63 -20.13
C LEU A 506 4.66 7.85 -18.68
N TYR A 507 5.43 8.61 -17.90
CA TYR A 507 5.16 8.85 -16.50
C TYR A 507 4.25 10.07 -16.33
N GLU A 508 2.99 9.82 -16.00
CA GLU A 508 1.91 10.82 -15.87
C GLU A 508 1.34 10.80 -14.44
N LYS A 509 2.20 11.07 -13.44
CA LYS A 509 1.76 11.21 -12.04
C LYS A 509 1.81 12.69 -11.67
N ASP A 510 0.64 13.25 -11.41
CA ASP A 510 0.52 14.61 -10.90
C ASP A 510 0.53 14.63 -9.37
N LEU A 511 0.70 15.84 -8.81
CA LEU A 511 0.52 16.08 -7.39
C LEU A 511 -0.95 15.87 -7.01
N ASP A 512 -1.18 15.09 -5.95
CA ASP A 512 -2.51 14.83 -5.45
C ASP A 512 -3.12 16.12 -4.88
N ALA A 513 -4.37 16.42 -5.26
CA ALA A 513 -5.07 17.63 -4.82
C ALA A 513 -5.25 17.77 -3.30
N ARG A 514 -4.96 16.70 -2.54
CA ARG A 514 -5.02 16.69 -1.07
C ARG A 514 -3.77 17.28 -0.42
N ASP A 515 -2.66 17.36 -1.15
CA ASP A 515 -1.38 17.85 -0.66
C ASP A 515 -1.20 19.36 -0.87
N VAL A 516 -2.26 20.15 -0.66
CA VAL A 516 -2.27 21.62 -0.88
C VAL A 516 -1.15 22.32 -0.11
N ASP A 517 -0.96 21.97 1.17
CA ASP A 517 0.07 22.58 2.00
C ASP A 517 1.49 22.27 1.52
N TYR A 518 1.70 21.08 0.93
CA TYR A 518 2.96 20.74 0.31
C TYR A 518 3.16 21.59 -0.95
N CYS A 519 2.14 21.70 -1.81
CA CYS A 519 2.22 22.48 -3.04
C CYS A 519 2.55 23.96 -2.77
N GLU A 520 2.01 24.56 -1.70
CA GLU A 520 2.36 25.92 -1.30
C GLU A 520 3.83 26.04 -0.88
N LEU A 521 4.29 25.15 0.00
CA LEU A 521 5.67 25.14 0.45
C LEU A 521 6.64 24.84 -0.69
N GLU A 522 6.31 23.89 -1.55
CA GLU A 522 7.09 23.51 -2.72
C GLU A 522 7.34 24.70 -3.62
N LYS A 523 6.30 25.48 -3.95
CA LYS A 523 6.46 26.70 -4.76
C LYS A 523 7.44 27.67 -4.13
N THR A 524 7.29 27.95 -2.82
CA THR A 524 8.20 28.90 -2.15
C THR A 524 9.65 28.43 -2.11
N VAL A 525 9.89 27.13 -1.90
CA VAL A 525 11.25 26.58 -1.74
C VAL A 525 11.90 26.33 -3.10
N ASN A 526 11.15 25.76 -4.04
CA ASN A 526 11.69 25.35 -5.32
C ASN A 526 11.74 26.50 -6.33
N GLU A 527 11.02 27.60 -6.14
CA GLU A 527 11.18 28.84 -6.94
C GLU A 527 12.19 29.81 -6.32
N GLU A 528 12.71 29.52 -5.11
CA GLU A 528 13.73 30.34 -4.46
C GLU A 528 14.99 30.43 -5.33
N GLU A 529 15.53 31.65 -5.45
CA GLU A 529 16.77 31.91 -6.16
C GLU A 529 17.96 31.22 -5.45
N TRP A 530 19.03 31.03 -6.21
CA TRP A 530 20.27 30.47 -5.66
C TRP A 530 20.80 31.37 -4.55
N LEU A 531 21.04 30.80 -3.38
CA LEU A 531 21.77 31.50 -2.34
C LEU A 531 23.25 31.51 -2.71
N THR A 532 23.78 32.71 -2.97
CA THR A 532 25.20 32.99 -3.19
C THR A 532 25.84 33.51 -1.90
N LEU A 533 27.04 33.05 -1.58
CA LEU A 533 27.82 33.51 -0.42
C LEU A 533 28.53 34.85 -0.63
#